data_AF-A0A2A4NST0-F1
#
_entry.id   AF-A0A2A4NST0-F1
#
_cell.length_a   1.000
_cell.length_b   1.000
_cell.length_c   1.000
_cell.angle_alpha   90.00
_cell.angle_beta   90.00
_cell.angle_gamma   90.00
#
_symmetry.space_group_name_H-M   'P 1'
#
loop_
_entity.id
_entity.type
_entity.pdbx_description
1 polymer ?
#
loop_
_entity_poly.entity_id
_entity_poly.type
_entity_poly.pdbx_seq_one_letter_code
_entity_poly.pdbx_strand_id
1 'polypeptide(L)'
;MIESLQFFHFLRPFWLLVLPLVAWMWWLIRPHRTGRAALPEMIAPHLAAALQVGLDGRRRILPIDGVALGLMVLAVAGPAWTRMHNPLIADTAPLVVALKVTDSMMSADLAPTRLDRARFKVLDLIAARAGARTALIA
;
A
#
# COMPACT_ATOMS: atom_id res chain seq x y z
N MET A 1 -0.08 11.02 -24.66
CA MET A 1 0.70 11.28 -23.44
C MET A 1 -0.15 11.53 -22.17
N ILE A 2 -1.48 11.64 -22.26
CA ILE A 2 -2.38 11.92 -21.11
C ILE A 2 -3.13 10.67 -20.61
N GLU A 3 -3.20 9.60 -21.42
CA GLU A 3 -3.93 8.36 -21.06
C GLU A 3 -3.40 7.64 -19.82
N SER A 4 -2.15 7.84 -19.41
CA SER A 4 -1.61 7.19 -18.21
C SER A 4 -2.26 7.71 -16.92
N LEU A 5 -2.83 8.92 -16.91
CA LEU A 5 -3.46 9.49 -15.71
C LEU A 5 -4.80 8.83 -15.38
N GLN A 6 -5.46 8.16 -16.33
CA GLN A 6 -6.75 7.50 -16.08
C GLN A 6 -6.62 6.23 -15.23
N PHE A 7 -5.42 5.63 -15.17
CA PHE A 7 -5.13 4.44 -14.38
C PHE A 7 -4.63 4.78 -12.97
N PHE A 8 -4.38 6.06 -12.69
CA PHE A 8 -3.95 6.51 -11.39
C PHE A 8 -5.08 6.29 -10.38
N HIS A 9 -4.79 5.49 -9.36
CA HIS A 9 -5.69 5.25 -8.25
C HIS A 9 -4.90 5.14 -6.95
N PHE A 10 -5.60 5.40 -5.85
CA PHE A 10 -5.06 5.20 -4.51
C PHE A 10 -5.47 3.82 -3.99
N LEU A 11 -4.52 3.03 -3.51
CA LEU A 11 -4.82 1.69 -2.97
C LEU A 11 -5.66 1.74 -1.69
N ARG A 12 -5.53 2.81 -0.89
CA ARG A 12 -6.14 2.93 0.44
C ARG A 12 -6.70 4.33 0.68
N PRO A 13 -7.81 4.71 0.01
CA PRO A 13 -8.35 6.07 0.08
C PRO A 13 -8.75 6.48 1.51
N PHE A 14 -9.20 5.54 2.34
CA PHE A 14 -9.61 5.81 3.72
C PHE A 14 -8.48 6.29 4.64
N TRP A 15 -7.23 5.95 4.32
CA TRP A 15 -6.08 6.40 5.11
C TRP A 15 -5.82 7.90 4.99
N LEU A 16 -6.38 8.56 3.98
CA LEU A 16 -6.39 10.03 3.89
C LEU A 16 -7.12 10.69 5.06
N LEU A 17 -8.05 10.00 5.73
CA LEU A 17 -8.73 10.53 6.92
C LEU A 17 -7.84 10.56 8.18
N VAL A 18 -6.77 9.78 8.22
CA VAL A 18 -5.79 9.79 9.33
C VAL A 18 -4.85 11.00 9.23
N LEU A 19 -4.69 11.55 8.04
CA LEU A 19 -3.86 12.72 7.74
C LEU A 19 -4.22 13.96 8.57
N PRO A 20 -5.48 14.44 8.65
CA PRO A 20 -5.83 15.57 9.50
C PRO A 20 -5.57 15.27 10.97
N LEU A 21 -5.73 14.03 11.42
CA LEU A 21 -5.44 13.64 12.81
C LEU A 21 -3.94 13.74 13.11
N VAL A 22 -3.08 13.27 12.21
CA VAL A 22 -1.61 13.37 12.35
C VAL A 22 -1.16 14.83 12.27
N ALA A 23 -1.71 15.63 11.35
CA ALA A 23 -1.40 17.05 11.24
C ALA A 23 -1.85 17.83 12.50
N TRP A 24 -3.03 17.51 13.03
CA TRP A 24 -3.55 18.07 14.27
C TRP A 24 -2.67 17.70 15.47
N MET A 25 -2.29 16.43 15.58
CA MET A 25 -1.42 15.94 16.64
C MET A 25 0.01 16.52 16.55
N TRP A 26 0.54 16.66 15.34
CA TRP A 26 1.80 17.37 15.08
C TRP A 26 1.72 18.83 15.54
N TRP A 27 0.60 19.50 15.29
CA TRP A 27 0.39 20.88 15.74
C TRP A 27 0.26 20.98 17.27
N LEU A 28 -0.42 20.03 17.92
CA LEU A 28 -0.60 19.97 19.37
C LEU A 28 0.69 19.66 20.14
N ILE A 29 1.47 18.70 19.68
CA ILE A 29 2.68 18.21 20.38
C ILE A 29 3.82 19.23 20.25
N ARG A 30 3.78 20.10 19.24
CA ARG A 30 4.82 21.11 19.06
C ARG A 30 4.66 22.16 20.16
N PRO A 31 5.61 22.24 21.11
CA PRO A 31 5.47 23.14 22.23
C PRO A 31 5.26 24.55 21.70
N HIS A 32 4.23 25.21 22.20
CA HIS A 32 4.15 26.65 22.16
C HIS A 32 5.40 27.15 22.89
N ARG A 33 6.47 27.42 22.13
CA ARG A 33 7.51 28.34 22.58
C ARG A 33 6.91 29.73 22.53
N THR A 34 5.85 29.93 23.32
CA THR A 34 5.43 31.22 23.78
C THR A 34 6.67 31.78 24.45
N GLY A 35 7.18 32.86 23.88
CA GLY A 35 8.37 33.52 24.38
C GLY A 35 8.28 33.74 25.89
N ARG A 36 9.46 33.71 26.51
CA ARG A 36 9.73 33.66 27.96
C ARG A 36 9.91 32.23 28.45
N ALA A 37 11.10 31.69 28.17
CA ALA A 37 11.77 30.94 29.23
C ALA A 37 11.63 31.78 30.51
N ALA A 38 10.91 31.27 31.50
CA ALA A 38 10.82 31.91 32.81
C ALA A 38 12.25 31.94 33.36
N LEU A 39 12.94 33.05 33.11
CA LEU A 39 14.22 33.33 33.74
C LEU A 39 13.94 33.36 35.25
N PRO A 40 14.75 32.69 36.07
CA PRO A 40 14.61 32.74 37.52
C PRO A 40 14.48 34.20 37.96
N GLU A 41 13.57 34.49 38.87
CA GLU A 41 13.20 35.82 39.39
C GLU A 41 14.39 36.61 40.01
N MET A 42 15.58 36.04 39.96
CA MET A 42 16.82 36.47 40.59
C MET A 42 17.83 37.12 39.63
N ILE A 43 17.41 37.51 38.42
CA ILE A 43 18.29 38.16 37.42
C ILE A 43 17.78 39.56 37.09
N ALA A 44 18.66 40.56 37.18
CA ALA A 44 18.33 41.95 36.91
C ALA A 44 17.83 42.14 35.45
N PRO A 45 16.79 42.97 35.22
CA PRO A 45 16.07 43.04 33.94
C PRO A 45 16.95 43.48 32.76
N HIS A 46 18.02 44.26 33.00
CA HIS A 46 18.96 44.68 31.97
C HIS A 46 19.88 43.55 31.48
N LEU A 47 20.19 42.57 32.32
CA LEU A 47 20.95 41.36 31.95
C LEU A 47 20.05 40.32 31.26
N ALA A 48 18.79 40.23 31.68
CA ALA A 48 17.80 39.37 31.04
C ALA A 48 17.54 39.77 29.57
N ALA A 49 17.54 41.06 29.26
CA ALA A 49 17.40 41.56 27.88
C ALA A 49 18.64 41.25 27.02
N ALA A 50 19.85 41.37 27.58
CA ALA A 50 21.10 41.07 26.87
C ALA A 50 21.32 39.56 26.62
N LEU A 51 20.77 38.68 27.48
CA LEU A 51 20.78 37.23 27.30
C LEU A 51 19.74 36.73 26.28
N GLN A 52 18.78 37.56 25.88
CA GLN A 52 17.75 37.21 24.89
C GLN A 52 18.19 37.48 23.44
N VAL A 53 19.47 37.78 23.19
CA VAL A 53 20.01 37.91 21.84
C VAL A 53 19.97 36.55 21.13
N GLY A 54 19.00 36.39 20.21
CA GLY A 54 18.79 35.20 19.41
C GLY A 54 17.41 34.55 19.53
N LEU A 55 16.50 35.09 20.34
CA LEU A 55 15.12 34.61 20.45
C LEU A 55 14.13 35.31 19.50
N ASP A 56 14.63 36.11 18.56
CA ASP A 56 13.80 36.72 17.54
C ASP A 56 13.43 35.69 16.45
N GLY A 57 12.19 35.22 16.54
CA GLY A 57 11.41 34.88 15.36
C GLY A 57 11.84 33.61 14.63
N ARG A 58 12.16 32.52 15.33
CA ARG A 58 12.37 31.24 14.67
C ARG A 58 11.01 30.70 14.18
N ARG A 59 10.73 30.99 12.90
CA ARG A 59 9.49 30.69 12.18
C ARG A 59 8.87 29.37 12.63
N ARG A 60 7.63 29.47 13.11
CA ARG A 60 6.81 28.35 13.58
C ARG A 60 6.62 27.25 12.52
N ILE A 61 6.81 27.57 11.24
CA ILE A 61 6.68 26.64 10.12
C ILE A 61 7.94 26.79 9.27
N LEU A 62 8.77 25.75 9.23
CA LEU A 62 9.84 25.68 8.25
C LEU A 62 9.30 25.09 6.95
N PRO A 63 9.81 25.49 5.77
CA PRO A 63 9.39 24.89 4.50
C PRO A 63 9.52 23.36 4.49
N ILE A 64 10.49 22.82 5.24
CA ILE A 64 10.71 21.37 5.37
C ILE A 64 9.54 20.65 6.06
N ASP A 65 8.80 21.33 6.95
CA ASP A 65 7.63 20.74 7.63
C ASP A 65 6.52 20.47 6.61
N GLY A 66 6.31 21.39 5.65
CA GLY A 66 5.34 21.22 4.57
C GLY A 66 5.74 20.13 3.58
N VAL A 67 7.03 20.02 3.26
CA VAL A 67 7.55 18.96 2.38
C VAL A 67 7.43 17.58 3.04
N ALA A 68 7.82 17.46 4.31
CA ALA A 68 7.70 16.21 5.06
C ALA A 68 6.24 15.76 5.18
N LEU A 69 5.33 16.70 5.46
CA LEU A 69 3.90 16.41 5.49
C LEU A 69 3.43 15.93 4.11
N GLY A 70 3.73 16.68 3.03
CA GLY A 70 3.35 16.32 1.66
C GLY A 70 3.85 14.94 1.22
N LEU A 71 5.11 14.60 1.55
CA LEU A 71 5.66 13.27 1.28
C LEU A 71 4.97 12.18 2.09
N MET A 72 4.61 12.45 3.35
CA MET A 72 3.85 11.52 4.17
C MET A 72 2.44 11.30 3.60
N VAL A 73 1.77 12.36 3.13
CA VAL A 73 0.48 12.26 2.42
C VAL A 73 0.60 11.35 1.21
N LEU A 74 1.61 11.58 0.36
CA LEU A 74 1.83 10.79 -0.85
C LEU A 74 2.15 9.33 -0.53
N ALA A 75 3.00 9.07 0.46
CA ALA A 75 3.35 7.72 0.87
C ALA A 75 2.13 6.95 1.40
N VAL A 76 1.28 7.61 2.20
CA VAL A 76 0.09 7.01 2.80
C VAL A 76 -1.03 6.80 1.79
N ALA A 77 -1.20 7.72 0.84
CA ALA A 77 -2.22 7.60 -0.19
C ALA A 77 -1.98 6.36 -1.08
N GLY A 78 -0.73 5.90 -1.19
CA GLY A 78 -0.37 4.72 -1.97
C GLY A 78 -0.72 4.91 -3.45
N PRO A 79 -0.15 5.92 -4.12
CA PRO A 79 -0.37 6.16 -5.54
C PRO A 79 0.09 4.94 -6.34
N ALA A 80 -0.81 4.37 -7.13
CA ALA A 80 -0.46 3.28 -8.03
C ALA A 80 -1.06 3.48 -9.41
N TRP A 81 -0.28 3.05 -10.39
CA TRP A 81 -0.70 2.90 -11.78
C TRP A 81 -1.15 1.48 -12.11
N THR A 82 -0.77 0.49 -11.29
CA THR A 82 -1.14 -0.92 -11.46
C THR A 82 -2.15 -1.32 -10.40
N ARG A 83 -3.32 -1.82 -10.84
CA ARG A 83 -4.32 -2.39 -9.91
C ARG A 83 -3.76 -3.68 -9.34
N MET A 84 -3.88 -3.87 -8.03
CA MET A 84 -3.61 -5.18 -7.42
C MET A 84 -4.50 -6.23 -8.09
N HIS A 85 -3.87 -7.35 -8.50
CA HIS A 85 -4.59 -8.49 -9.05
C HIS A 85 -5.60 -8.94 -8.01
N ASN A 86 -6.89 -8.79 -8.30
CA ASN A 86 -7.94 -9.24 -7.40
C ASN A 86 -7.87 -10.77 -7.35
N PRO A 87 -7.58 -11.39 -6.19
CA PRO A 87 -7.48 -12.84 -6.10
C PRO A 87 -8.77 -13.54 -6.54
N LEU A 88 -9.93 -12.90 -6.35
CA LEU A 88 -11.22 -13.43 -6.80
C LEU A 88 -11.41 -13.39 -8.32
N ILE A 89 -10.76 -12.44 -9.02
CA ILE A 89 -10.80 -12.37 -10.49
C ILE A 89 -9.79 -13.35 -11.08
N ALA A 90 -8.66 -13.59 -10.41
CA ALA A 90 -7.69 -14.61 -10.81
C ALA A 90 -8.33 -16.01 -10.88
N ASP A 91 -9.23 -16.33 -9.93
CA ASP A 91 -9.98 -17.58 -9.96
C ASP A 91 -10.91 -17.71 -11.19
N THR A 92 -11.42 -16.59 -11.72
CA THR A 92 -12.34 -16.58 -12.88
C THR A 92 -11.68 -16.53 -14.27
N ALA A 93 -10.34 -16.47 -14.36
CA ALA A 93 -9.65 -16.38 -15.64
C ALA A 93 -9.91 -17.60 -16.55
N PRO A 94 -10.10 -17.49 -17.86
CA PRO A 94 -10.28 -18.66 -18.72
C PRO A 94 -9.04 -19.57 -18.70
N LEU A 95 -9.23 -20.89 -18.55
CA LEU A 95 -8.16 -21.90 -18.61
C LEU A 95 -8.40 -22.87 -19.76
N VAL A 96 -7.36 -23.19 -20.52
CA VAL A 96 -7.39 -24.26 -21.53
C VAL A 96 -6.41 -25.35 -21.10
N VAL A 97 -6.90 -26.56 -20.91
CA VAL A 97 -6.09 -27.74 -20.59
C VAL A 97 -5.84 -28.52 -21.88
N ALA A 98 -4.57 -28.78 -22.20
CA ALA A 98 -4.19 -29.69 -23.28
C ALA A 98 -3.78 -31.04 -22.68
N LEU A 99 -4.54 -32.09 -22.96
CA LEU A 99 -4.30 -33.45 -22.53
C LEU A 99 -3.79 -34.24 -23.73
N LYS A 100 -2.64 -34.90 -23.61
CA LYS A 100 -2.17 -35.79 -24.68
C LYS A 100 -2.88 -37.13 -24.58
N VAL A 101 -3.53 -37.60 -25.65
CA VAL A 101 -4.11 -38.95 -25.70
C VAL A 101 -3.32 -39.83 -26.67
N THR A 102 -2.43 -40.66 -26.13
CA THR A 102 -1.60 -41.60 -26.89
C THR A 102 -1.47 -42.94 -26.17
N ASP A 103 -1.08 -44.02 -26.87
CA ASP A 103 -0.92 -45.36 -26.27
C ASP A 103 0.00 -45.39 -25.05
N SER A 104 1.05 -44.56 -25.04
CA SER A 104 1.94 -44.44 -23.88
C SER A 104 1.25 -43.93 -22.60
N MET A 105 0.09 -43.27 -22.73
CA MET A 105 -0.73 -42.82 -21.59
C MET A 105 -1.57 -43.96 -20.98
N MET A 106 -1.70 -45.09 -21.66
CA MET A 106 -2.31 -46.31 -21.11
C MET A 106 -1.36 -47.08 -20.18
N SER A 107 -0.12 -46.59 -20.01
CA SER A 107 0.82 -47.19 -19.05
C SER A 107 0.27 -47.15 -17.61
N ALA A 108 0.45 -48.25 -16.89
CA ALA A 108 0.02 -48.45 -15.51
C ALA A 108 1.12 -48.12 -14.47
N ASP A 109 2.18 -47.39 -14.85
CA ASP A 109 3.20 -46.90 -13.89
C ASP A 109 2.58 -46.06 -12.76
N LEU A 110 1.42 -45.46 -13.04
CA LEU A 110 0.54 -44.84 -12.07
C LEU A 110 -0.84 -45.50 -12.19
N ALA A 111 -1.22 -46.27 -11.17
CA ALA A 111 -2.51 -46.94 -11.17
C ALA A 111 -3.69 -45.93 -11.22
N PRO A 112 -4.77 -46.23 -11.95
CA PRO A 112 -4.94 -47.38 -12.85
C PRO A 112 -4.18 -47.22 -14.18
N THR A 113 -4.28 -46.06 -14.84
CA THR A 113 -3.43 -45.67 -15.96
C THR A 113 -3.02 -44.20 -15.83
N ARG A 114 -1.94 -43.77 -16.51
CA ARG A 114 -1.55 -42.35 -16.55
C ARG A 114 -2.68 -41.47 -17.11
N LEU A 115 -3.44 -41.97 -18.08
CA LEU A 115 -4.59 -41.27 -18.67
C LEU A 115 -5.72 -41.09 -17.64
N ASP A 116 -6.06 -42.13 -16.89
CA ASP A 116 -7.07 -42.04 -15.83
C ASP A 116 -6.65 -41.07 -14.73
N ARG A 117 -5.37 -41.09 -14.35
CA ARG A 117 -4.82 -40.14 -13.37
C ARG A 117 -4.85 -38.71 -13.87
N ALA A 118 -4.57 -38.49 -15.15
CA ALA A 118 -4.70 -37.17 -15.77
C ALA A 118 -6.17 -36.71 -15.75
N ARG A 119 -7.12 -37.60 -16.09
CA ARG A 119 -8.56 -37.32 -15.99
C ARG A 119 -8.97 -36.90 -14.58
N PHE A 120 -8.59 -37.66 -13.55
CA PHE A 120 -8.90 -37.29 -12.16
C PHE A 120 -8.31 -35.93 -11.77
N LYS A 121 -7.06 -35.66 -12.16
CA LYS A 121 -6.41 -34.38 -11.86
C LYS A 121 -7.08 -33.20 -12.55
N VAL A 122 -7.58 -33.39 -13.77
CA VAL A 122 -8.35 -32.37 -14.49
C VAL A 122 -9.70 -32.13 -13.80
N LEU A 123 -10.37 -33.17 -13.32
CA LEU A 123 -11.62 -33.03 -12.55
C LEU A 123 -11.39 -32.28 -11.23
N ASP A 124 -10.33 -32.61 -10.49
CA ASP A 124 -9.95 -31.92 -9.26
C ASP A 124 -9.66 -30.43 -9.52
N LEU A 125 -8.96 -30.14 -10.62
CA LEU A 125 -8.69 -28.78 -11.05
C LEU A 125 -9.98 -28.03 -11.37
N ILE A 126 -10.93 -28.64 -12.10
CA ILE A 126 -12.22 -28.01 -12.40
C ILE A 126 -13.01 -27.73 -11.12
N ALA A 127 -13.02 -28.67 -10.16
CA ALA A 127 -13.70 -28.51 -8.88
C ALA A 127 -13.12 -27.37 -8.03
N ALA A 128 -11.78 -27.23 -8.00
CA ALA A 128 -11.10 -26.16 -7.26
C ALA A 128 -11.37 -24.76 -7.84
N ARG A 129 -11.78 -24.67 -9.12
CA ARG A 129 -11.96 -23.40 -9.84
C ARG A 129 -13.36 -22.81 -9.75
N ALA A 130 -14.21 -23.30 -8.83
CA ALA A 130 -15.51 -22.71 -8.48
C ALA A 130 -16.40 -22.31 -9.69
N GLY A 131 -16.41 -23.11 -10.75
CA GLY A 131 -17.22 -22.86 -11.95
C GLY A 131 -16.63 -21.85 -12.94
N ALA A 132 -15.37 -21.46 -12.79
CA ALA A 132 -14.68 -20.63 -13.78
C ALA A 132 -14.56 -21.33 -15.14
N ARG A 133 -14.51 -20.54 -16.21
CA ARG A 133 -14.46 -21.05 -17.58
C ARG A 133 -13.21 -21.93 -17.81
N THR A 134 -13.45 -23.18 -18.20
CA THR A 134 -12.42 -24.18 -18.53
C THR A 134 -12.73 -24.84 -19.87
N ALA A 135 -11.73 -24.94 -20.75
CA ALA A 135 -11.78 -25.76 -21.94
C ALA A 135 -10.76 -26.91 -21.83
N LEU A 136 -11.06 -28.04 -22.47
CA LEU A 136 -10.17 -29.20 -22.56
C LEU A 136 -9.96 -29.51 -24.05
N ILE A 137 -8.70 -29.71 -24.43
CA ILE A 137 -8.28 -30.18 -25.74
C ILE A 137 -7.54 -31.49 -25.49
N ALA A 138 -7.87 -32.56 -26.22
CA ALA A 138 -7.34 -33.90 -26.02
C ALA A 138 -6.73 -34.47 -27.31
#